data_AF-A0A2K2FYX6-F1
#
_entry.id   AF-A0A2K2FYX6-F1
#
_cell.length_a   1.000
_cell.length_b   1.000
_cell.length_c   1.000
_cell.angle_alpha   90.00
_cell.angle_beta   90.00
_cell.angle_gamma   90.00
#
_symmetry.space_group_name_H-M   'P 1'
#
loop_
_entity.id
_entity.type
_entity.pdbx_description
1 polymer ?
#
loop_
_entity_poly.entity_id
_entity_poly.type
_entity_poly.pdbx_seq_one_letter_code
_entity_poly.pdbx_strand_id
1 'polypeptide(L)' 'MRTASPTITITQGTLHGTEEVTYVKLPLVQAVIDNLLVALNAPAEHRRVYRNYAAAMAELRLQQWAGEA' A
#
# COMPACT_ATOMS: atom_id res chain seq x y z
N MET A 1 14.84 2.25 -19.79
CA MET A 1 13.39 2.56 -19.77
C MET A 1 12.90 2.35 -18.35
N ARG A 2 12.35 3.36 -17.68
CA ARG A 2 11.64 3.17 -16.40
C ARG A 2 10.24 2.66 -16.75
N THR A 3 9.95 1.41 -16.41
CA THR A 3 8.60 0.85 -16.49
C THR A 3 7.70 1.66 -15.55
N ALA A 4 6.65 2.26 -16.08
CA ALA A 4 5.63 2.90 -15.25
C ALA A 4 5.01 1.83 -14.35
N SER A 5 4.94 2.10 -13.04
CA SER A 5 4.30 1.19 -12.09
C SER A 5 2.88 0.92 -12.55
N PRO A 6 2.45 -0.35 -12.66
CA PRO A 6 1.08 -0.67 -13.03
C PRO A 6 0.16 -0.14 -11.93
N THR A 7 -0.81 0.62 -12.38
CA THR A 7 -1.86 1.22 -11.58
C THR A 7 -3.14 0.40 -11.90
N ILE A 8 -4.11 0.23 -10.97
CA ILE A 8 -5.49 -0.27 -11.26
C ILE A 8 -6.59 0.82 -11.13
N THR A 9 -7.38 1.09 -12.19
CA THR A 9 -8.52 2.05 -12.12
C THR A 9 -9.68 1.30 -11.53
N ILE A 10 -10.44 1.98 -10.67
CA ILE A 10 -11.78 1.53 -10.35
C ILE A 10 -12.72 2.62 -10.81
N THR A 11 -13.50 2.34 -11.86
CA THR A 11 -14.62 3.18 -12.26
C THR A 11 -15.85 2.80 -11.45
N GLN A 12 -16.37 3.74 -10.67
CA GLN A 12 -17.64 3.58 -9.96
C GLN A 12 -18.74 4.29 -10.74
N GLY A 13 -19.82 3.56 -11.05
CA GLY A 13 -21.04 4.18 -11.56
C GLY A 13 -21.77 4.92 -10.45
N THR A 14 -22.03 6.21 -10.63
CA THR A 14 -22.79 7.06 -9.70
C THR A 14 -24.07 7.59 -10.38
N LEU A 15 -24.98 8.16 -9.60
CA LEU A 15 -26.20 8.82 -10.09
C LEU A 15 -25.92 10.02 -11.03
N HIS A 16 -24.67 10.51 -11.09
CA HIS A 16 -24.26 11.67 -11.89
C HIS A 16 -23.25 11.33 -13.01
N GLY A 17 -22.90 10.05 -13.20
CA GLY A 17 -21.94 9.60 -14.22
C GLY A 17 -20.96 8.55 -13.69
N THR A 18 -19.95 8.22 -14.49
CA THR A 18 -18.80 7.41 -14.05
C THR A 18 -17.76 8.29 -13.37
N GLU A 19 -17.50 8.05 -12.10
CA GLU A 19 -16.34 8.60 -11.41
C GLU A 19 -15.13 7.68 -11.59
N GLU A 20 -14.01 8.27 -12.02
CA GLU A 20 -12.71 7.62 -12.09
C GLU A 20 -12.02 7.75 -10.72
N VAL A 21 -11.96 6.66 -9.95
CA VAL A 21 -11.22 6.64 -8.68
C VAL A 21 -9.80 6.18 -8.98
N THR A 22 -8.86 7.10 -8.82
CA THR A 22 -7.40 6.87 -8.94
C THR A 22 -6.88 6.18 -7.68
N TYR A 23 -5.90 5.30 -7.66
CA TYR A 23 -5.38 4.28 -8.58
C TYR A 23 -4.21 3.72 -7.75
N VAL A 24 -4.39 2.56 -7.16
CA VAL A 24 -3.46 2.06 -6.14
C VAL A 24 -2.12 1.71 -6.80
N LYS A 25 -1.00 2.31 -6.36
CA LYS A 25 0.34 1.94 -6.83
C LYS A 25 0.66 0.53 -6.34
N LEU A 26 0.56 -0.47 -7.22
CA LEU A 26 0.77 -1.88 -6.88
C LEU A 26 2.10 -2.14 -6.16
N PRO A 27 3.24 -1.51 -6.51
CA PRO A 27 4.48 -1.68 -5.76
C PRO A 27 4.42 -1.19 -4.31
N LEU A 28 3.63 -0.15 -4.01
CA LEU A 28 3.45 0.33 -2.65
C LEU A 28 2.62 -0.65 -1.82
N VAL A 29 1.56 -1.21 -2.40
CA VAL A 29 0.77 -2.26 -1.74
C VAL A 29 1.58 -3.52 -1.52
N GLN A 30 2.34 -3.96 -2.53
CA GLN A 30 3.22 -5.10 -2.41
C GLN A 30 4.22 -4.92 -1.27
N ALA A 31 4.85 -3.73 -1.17
CA ALA A 31 5.77 -3.43 -0.08
C ALA A 31 5.11 -3.44 1.31
N VAL A 32 3.84 -3.02 1.43
CA VAL A 32 3.10 -3.12 2.70
C VAL A 32 2.80 -4.58 3.04
N ILE A 33 2.34 -5.37 2.07
CA ILE A 33 2.05 -6.80 2.24
C ILE A 33 3.31 -7.55 2.65
N ASP A 34 4.44 -7.33 1.98
CA ASP A 34 5.71 -8.00 2.27
C ASP A 34 6.17 -7.71 3.71
N ASN A 35 6.09 -6.45 4.15
CA ASN A 35 6.42 -6.08 5.53
C ASN A 35 5.49 -6.75 6.56
N LEU A 36 4.19 -6.86 6.25
CA LEU A 36 3.23 -7.54 7.11
C LEU A 36 3.52 -9.04 7.20
N LEU A 37 3.86 -9.69 6.07
CA LEU A 37 4.23 -11.11 6.02
C LEU A 37 5.50 -11.40 6.83
N VAL A 38 6.52 -10.55 6.72
CA VAL A 38 7.72 -10.66 7.57
C VAL A 38 7.34 -10.57 9.05
N ALA A 39 6.44 -9.65 9.42
CA ALA A 39 6.01 -9.49 10.79
C ALA A 39 5.18 -10.67 11.33
N LEU A 40 4.34 -11.28 10.50
CA LEU A 40 3.54 -12.45 10.87
C LEU A 40 4.41 -13.69 11.05
N ASN A 41 5.46 -13.83 10.23
CA ASN A 41 6.39 -14.97 10.27
C ASN A 41 7.54 -14.80 11.28
N ALA A 42 7.62 -13.66 11.97
CA ALA A 42 8.67 -13.41 12.96
C ALA A 42 8.56 -14.36 14.18
N PRO A 43 9.70 -14.73 14.81
CA PRO A 43 9.73 -15.46 16.07
C PRO A 43 8.84 -14.80 17.13
N ALA A 44 8.20 -15.60 18.00
CA ALA A 44 7.19 -15.12 18.95
C ALA A 44 7.70 -13.98 19.85
N GLU A 45 8.96 -14.07 20.29
CA GLU A 45 9.66 -13.06 21.08
C GLU A 45 9.85 -11.70 20.37
N HIS A 46 9.85 -11.68 19.04
CA HIS A 46 10.03 -10.47 18.24
C HIS A 46 8.78 -10.02 17.48
N ARG A 47 7.72 -10.84 17.45
CA ARG A 47 6.50 -10.59 16.66
C ARG A 47 5.83 -9.25 16.97
N ARG A 48 5.95 -8.74 18.20
CA ARG A 48 5.45 -7.39 18.56
C ARG A 48 6.28 -6.29 17.88
N VAL A 49 7.60 -6.41 17.92
CA VAL A 49 8.53 -5.44 17.32
C VAL A 49 8.34 -5.38 15.81
N TYR A 50 8.29 -6.53 15.14
CA TYR A 50 8.10 -6.56 13.69
C TYR A 50 6.72 -6.04 13.26
N ARG A 51 5.66 -6.27 14.05
CA ARG A 51 4.33 -5.69 13.76
C ARG A 51 4.35 -4.17 13.85
N ASN A 52 4.99 -3.62 14.87
CA ASN A 52 5.15 -2.17 15.01
C ASN A 52 5.97 -1.59 13.85
N TYR A 53 7.04 -2.27 13.44
CA TYR A 53 7.84 -1.88 12.28
C TYR A 53 7.01 -1.90 10.98
N ALA A 54 6.24 -2.96 10.74
CA ALA A 54 5.38 -3.07 9.56
C ALA A 54 4.31 -1.96 9.52
N ALA A 55 3.72 -1.62 10.66
CA ALA A 55 2.76 -0.52 10.77
C ALA A 55 3.41 0.84 10.45
N ALA A 56 4.57 1.14 11.04
CA ALA A 56 5.31 2.38 10.78
C ALA A 56 5.71 2.50 9.29
N MET A 57 6.13 1.40 8.67
CA MET A 57 6.45 1.37 7.24
C MET A 57 5.20 1.60 6.38
N ALA A 58 4.05 1.05 6.75
CA ALA A 58 2.80 1.29 6.04
C ALA A 58 2.36 2.77 6.11
N GLU A 59 2.44 3.38 7.29
CA GLU A 59 2.15 4.81 7.48
C GLU A 59 3.08 5.70 6.65
N LEU A 60 4.38 5.42 6.65
CA LEU A 60 5.36 6.15 5.83
C LEU A 60 5.01 6.09 4.34
N ARG A 61 4.58 4.91 3.84
CA ARG A 61 4.20 4.76 2.42
C ARG A 61 2.90 5.50 2.08
N LEU A 62 1.92 5.51 2.99
CA LEU A 62 0.70 6.30 2.81
C LEU A 62 0.99 7.80 2.76
N GLN A 63 1.88 8.29 3.62
CA GLN A 63 2.34 9.69 3.59
C GLN A 63 3.08 10.04 2.29
N GLN A 64 3.95 9.15 1.80
CA GLN A 64 4.62 9.33 0.51
C GLN A 64 3.62 9.44 -0.65
N TRP A 65 2.56 8.63 -0.63
CA TRP A 65 1.51 8.73 -1.64
C TRP A 65 0.75 10.07 -1.55
N ALA A 66 0.40 10.52 -0.34
CA ALA A 66 -0.29 11.80 -0.15
C ALA A 66 0.56 13.01 -0.57
N GLY A 67 1.89 12.92 -0.49
CA GLY A 67 2.80 13.98 -0.95
C GLY A 67 3.15 13.94 -2.44
N GLU A 68 2.80 12.86 -3.14
CA GLU A 68 3.01 12.70 -4.59
C GLU A 68 1.76 13.05 -5.43
N ALA A 69 0.62 13.32 -4.79
CA ALA A 69 -0.66 13.69 -5.38
C ALA A 69 -0.85 15.22 -5.38
#